data_AF-A0A7G1IG19-F1
#
_entry.id   AF-A0A7G1IG19-F1
#
_cell.length_a   1.000
_cell.length_b   1.000
_cell.length_c   1.000
_cell.angle_alpha   90.00
_cell.angle_beta   90.00
_cell.angle_gamma   90.00
#
_symmetry.space_group_name_H-M   'P 1'
#
loop_
_entity.id
_entity.type
_entity.pdbx_description
1 polymer ?
#
loop_
_entity_poly.entity_id
_entity_poly.type
_entity_poly.pdbx_seq_one_letter_code
_entity_poly.pdbx_strand_id
1 'polypeptide(L)'
;MTVLMLVPILAPLFAAVIAMAGGWRRWTATLTVLSAVAVLASGVALGVQTAARPRVVLAGMLRVDALSVTMLIVIGVVGTLATWASIGYLDSELQHGHTDLRDARRYGALTPAFLSAMAVAVCANNIGVIWVAVEATTVITAFLVGHRRTRTALEATWKYVVICSVGIAVAFLGTVLLYFAARHAGAVGATALDLEVLTAHAGHLDPAVTRLAGGLLLIGYGAKVGLVPFHGWLADAHSQAPAPVSALMSGVLLSVAFSVLIRLRPIIDAATGPGFLRSGLLTAGLATVLIAALLLTVTTDLKRMLAYSSMENMGLIAIAAAAGTKLAIAALLLHVLAHGIGKTVLFLAGDSCRPRTTLRRSARSPRCCRGPGWSGGRSPSASLPCSGCRLSPCSPARWRSLDRSPVPGFPGYSASRWC
;
A
#
# COMPACT_ATOMS: atom_id res chain seq x y z
N MET A 1 -21.80 -15.55 -10.04
CA MET A 1 -20.33 -15.44 -10.20
C MET A 1 -19.90 -14.16 -10.92
N THR A 2 -20.34 -13.90 -12.15
CA THR A 2 -20.00 -12.65 -12.89
C THR A 2 -20.30 -11.38 -12.10
N VAL A 3 -21.49 -11.30 -11.49
CA VAL A 3 -21.88 -10.18 -10.64
C VAL A 3 -20.92 -10.00 -9.46
N LEU A 4 -20.54 -11.07 -8.78
CA LEU A 4 -19.60 -11.03 -7.64
C LEU A 4 -18.19 -10.56 -8.05
N MET A 5 -17.78 -10.74 -9.30
CA MET A 5 -16.50 -10.22 -9.80
C MET A 5 -16.58 -8.76 -10.24
N LEU A 6 -17.76 -8.30 -10.68
CA LEU A 6 -17.99 -6.92 -11.10
C LEU A 6 -18.23 -5.98 -9.90
N VAL A 7 -18.85 -6.46 -8.83
CA VAL A 7 -19.16 -5.64 -7.64
C VAL A 7 -17.93 -4.94 -7.07
N PRO A 8 -16.76 -5.60 -6.85
CA PRO A 8 -15.56 -4.94 -6.36
C PRO A 8 -15.06 -3.77 -7.21
N ILE A 9 -15.36 -3.77 -8.51
CA ILE A 9 -14.89 -2.75 -9.46
C ILE A 9 -15.95 -1.67 -9.61
N LEU A 10 -17.19 -2.06 -9.88
CA LEU A 10 -18.28 -1.16 -10.22
C LEU A 10 -18.85 -0.44 -9.01
N ALA A 11 -18.92 -1.06 -7.83
CA ALA A 11 -19.49 -0.41 -6.66
C ALA A 11 -18.65 0.80 -6.20
N PRO A 12 -17.31 0.71 -6.08
CA PRO A 12 -16.50 1.89 -5.78
C PRO A 12 -16.46 2.89 -6.94
N LEU A 13 -16.47 2.43 -8.20
CA LEU A 13 -16.53 3.35 -9.35
C LEU A 13 -17.83 4.18 -9.36
N PHE A 14 -18.96 3.54 -9.06
CA PHE A 14 -20.26 4.20 -8.94
C PHE A 14 -20.27 5.20 -7.78
N ALA A 15 -19.72 4.82 -6.61
CA ALA A 15 -19.56 5.73 -5.48
C ALA A 15 -18.68 6.94 -5.83
N ALA A 16 -17.62 6.75 -6.63
CA ALA A 16 -16.75 7.83 -7.10
C ALA A 16 -17.48 8.83 -7.99
N VAL A 17 -18.26 8.35 -8.96
CA VAL A 17 -19.07 9.20 -9.86
C VAL A 17 -20.11 9.99 -9.07
N ILE A 18 -20.80 9.33 -8.14
CA ILE A 18 -21.80 9.98 -7.28
C ILE A 18 -21.15 11.04 -6.37
N ALA A 19 -20.01 10.74 -5.76
CA ALA A 19 -19.30 11.71 -4.92
C ALA A 19 -18.82 12.92 -5.75
N MET A 20 -18.41 12.71 -7.00
CA MET A 20 -18.05 13.80 -7.92
C MET A 20 -19.26 14.68 -8.27
N ALA A 21 -20.40 14.09 -8.58
CA ALA A 21 -21.62 14.81 -8.96
C ALA A 21 -22.31 15.50 -7.76
N GLY A 22 -22.49 14.76 -6.66
CA GLY A 22 -23.24 15.19 -5.47
C GLY A 22 -22.44 16.01 -4.45
N GLY A 23 -21.10 15.99 -4.54
CA GLY A 23 -20.21 16.64 -3.58
C GLY A 23 -20.03 15.87 -2.27
N TRP A 24 -19.24 16.44 -1.36
CA TRP A 24 -19.03 15.88 -0.02
C TRP A 24 -20.27 16.11 0.85
N ARG A 25 -21.02 15.04 1.12
CA ARG A 25 -22.20 15.01 1.99
C ARG A 25 -22.16 13.71 2.78
N ARG A 26 -22.86 13.65 3.92
CA ARG A 26 -22.91 12.44 4.75
C ARG A 26 -23.36 11.20 3.97
N TRP A 27 -24.33 11.33 3.07
CA TRP A 27 -24.83 10.21 2.28
C TRP A 27 -23.86 9.75 1.17
N THR A 28 -23.07 10.65 0.56
CA THR A 28 -22.03 10.26 -0.42
C THR A 28 -20.85 9.60 0.28
N ALA A 29 -20.54 10.06 1.50
CA ALA A 29 -19.53 9.45 2.35
C ALA A 29 -19.95 8.05 2.84
N THR A 30 -21.21 7.86 3.27
CA THR A 30 -21.71 6.51 3.62
C THR A 30 -21.77 5.59 2.41
N LEU A 31 -22.13 6.09 1.23
CA LEU A 31 -22.07 5.30 -0.02
C LEU A 31 -20.65 4.82 -0.31
N THR A 32 -19.63 5.66 -0.06
CA THR A 32 -18.22 5.28 -0.19
C THR A 32 -17.85 4.13 0.75
N VAL A 33 -18.30 4.19 2.01
CA VAL A 33 -18.10 3.09 2.98
C VAL A 33 -18.82 1.82 2.54
N LEU A 34 -20.09 1.93 2.12
CA LEU A 34 -20.87 0.79 1.62
C LEU A 34 -20.22 0.14 0.40
N SER A 35 -19.59 0.92 -0.48
CA SER A 35 -18.85 0.37 -1.62
C SER A 35 -17.63 -0.46 -1.19
N ALA A 36 -16.91 -0.04 -0.15
CA ALA A 36 -15.80 -0.80 0.40
C ALA A 36 -16.26 -2.08 1.12
N VAL A 37 -17.41 -2.02 1.83
CA VAL A 37 -18.06 -3.20 2.41
C VAL A 37 -18.51 -4.18 1.32
N ALA A 38 -19.01 -3.67 0.19
CA ALA A 38 -19.38 -4.51 -0.95
C ALA A 38 -18.17 -5.22 -1.58
N VAL A 39 -17.00 -4.57 -1.63
CA VAL A 39 -15.73 -5.22 -2.03
C VAL A 39 -15.40 -6.37 -1.06
N LEU A 40 -15.48 -6.12 0.25
CA LEU A 40 -15.22 -7.13 1.27
C LEU A 40 -16.19 -8.32 1.17
N ALA A 41 -17.49 -8.05 1.11
CA ALA A 41 -18.53 -9.07 1.01
C ALA A 41 -18.35 -9.91 -0.27
N SER A 42 -18.00 -9.27 -1.38
CA SER A 42 -17.69 -9.96 -2.64
C SER A 42 -16.44 -10.83 -2.52
N GLY A 43 -15.38 -10.34 -1.88
CA GLY A 43 -14.15 -11.12 -1.63
C GLY A 43 -14.42 -12.36 -0.77
N VAL A 44 -15.19 -12.22 0.31
CA VAL A 44 -15.59 -13.35 1.17
C VAL A 44 -16.48 -14.34 0.41
N ALA A 45 -17.50 -13.85 -0.30
CA ALA A 45 -18.40 -14.69 -1.10
C ALA A 45 -17.65 -15.43 -2.22
N LEU A 46 -16.70 -14.78 -2.89
CA LEU A 46 -15.82 -15.41 -3.85
C LEU A 46 -14.97 -16.49 -3.18
N GLY A 47 -14.39 -16.22 -2.01
CA GLY A 47 -13.57 -17.18 -1.26
C GLY A 47 -14.32 -18.47 -0.89
N VAL A 48 -15.60 -18.38 -0.54
CA VAL A 48 -16.45 -19.55 -0.26
C VAL A 48 -16.75 -20.35 -1.54
N GLN A 49 -16.83 -19.68 -2.69
CA GLN A 49 -17.25 -20.27 -3.97
C GLN A 49 -16.09 -20.69 -4.88
N THR A 50 -14.87 -20.20 -4.64
CA THR A 50 -13.68 -20.57 -5.41
C THR A 50 -13.16 -21.93 -4.97
N ALA A 51 -13.35 -22.91 -5.84
CA ALA A 51 -12.57 -24.15 -5.83
C ALA A 51 -11.10 -23.88 -6.18
N ALA A 52 -10.22 -24.87 -5.99
CA ALA A 52 -8.76 -24.78 -6.17
C ALA A 52 -8.27 -24.35 -7.58
N ARG A 53 -9.16 -24.13 -8.57
CA ARG A 53 -8.80 -23.70 -9.94
C ARG A 53 -9.20 -22.24 -10.18
N PRO A 54 -8.34 -21.46 -10.88
CA PRO A 54 -8.70 -20.10 -11.28
C PRO A 54 -9.94 -20.12 -12.17
N ARG A 55 -10.79 -19.11 -12.02
CA ARG A 55 -11.99 -18.93 -12.85
C ARG A 55 -11.86 -17.63 -13.63
N VAL A 56 -12.15 -17.71 -14.92
CA VAL A 56 -12.17 -16.56 -15.81
C VAL A 56 -13.58 -16.31 -16.31
N VAL A 57 -13.97 -15.04 -16.36
CA VAL A 57 -15.31 -14.57 -16.67
C VAL A 57 -15.21 -13.38 -17.63
N LEU A 58 -16.33 -13.04 -18.29
CA LEU A 58 -16.47 -11.91 -19.21
C LEU A 58 -15.51 -12.07 -20.42
N ALA A 59 -15.67 -13.19 -21.14
CA ALA A 59 -14.91 -13.50 -22.35
C ALA A 59 -13.38 -13.45 -22.17
N GLY A 60 -12.86 -13.77 -20.98
CA GLY A 60 -11.41 -13.78 -20.74
C GLY A 60 -10.89 -12.60 -19.92
N MET A 61 -11.68 -11.55 -19.69
CA MET A 61 -11.17 -10.28 -19.16
C MET A 61 -10.90 -10.30 -17.65
N LEU A 62 -11.77 -10.95 -16.87
CA LEU A 62 -11.69 -11.00 -15.41
C LEU A 62 -11.31 -12.39 -14.94
N ARG A 63 -10.31 -12.46 -14.07
CA ARG A 63 -9.79 -13.67 -13.46
C ARG A 63 -9.89 -13.57 -11.95
N VAL A 64 -10.37 -14.63 -11.32
CA VAL A 64 -10.32 -14.78 -9.86
C VAL A 64 -9.64 -16.09 -9.50
N ASP A 65 -8.60 -15.98 -8.71
CA ASP A 65 -7.84 -17.07 -8.08
C ASP A 65 -7.67 -16.80 -6.57
N ALA A 66 -7.03 -17.73 -5.86
CA ALA A 66 -6.83 -17.62 -4.41
C ALA A 66 -6.10 -16.33 -4.00
N LEU A 67 -5.11 -15.90 -4.80
CA LEU A 67 -4.41 -14.62 -4.59
C LEU A 67 -5.36 -13.43 -4.76
N SER A 68 -6.21 -13.46 -5.80
CA SER A 68 -7.22 -12.43 -6.05
C SER A 68 -8.20 -12.31 -4.88
N VAL A 69 -8.70 -13.44 -4.39
CA VAL A 69 -9.63 -13.49 -3.25
C VAL A 69 -8.99 -12.89 -2.01
N THR A 70 -7.77 -13.30 -1.63
CA THR A 70 -7.09 -12.75 -0.46
C THR A 70 -6.90 -11.25 -0.61
N MET A 71 -6.43 -10.77 -1.77
CA MET A 71 -6.22 -9.35 -2.00
C MET A 71 -7.53 -8.55 -1.97
N LEU A 72 -8.63 -9.06 -2.52
CA LEU A 72 -9.95 -8.42 -2.42
C LEU A 72 -10.44 -8.31 -0.98
N ILE A 73 -10.22 -9.34 -0.15
CA ILE A 73 -10.54 -9.30 1.29
C ILE A 73 -9.71 -8.20 1.96
N VAL A 74 -8.40 -8.13 1.69
CA VAL A 74 -7.53 -7.09 2.25
C VAL A 74 -7.96 -5.69 1.80
N ILE A 75 -8.23 -5.49 0.50
CA ILE A 75 -8.75 -4.23 -0.05
C ILE A 75 -10.07 -3.86 0.64
N GLY A 76 -10.97 -4.83 0.83
CA GLY A 76 -12.27 -4.61 1.46
C GLY A 76 -12.16 -4.22 2.94
N VAL A 77 -11.37 -4.94 3.74
CA VAL A 77 -11.20 -4.63 5.17
C VAL A 77 -10.48 -3.28 5.35
N VAL A 78 -9.34 -3.09 4.70
CA VAL A 78 -8.55 -1.86 4.77
C VAL A 78 -9.35 -0.68 4.22
N GLY A 79 -10.03 -0.89 3.09
CA GLY A 79 -10.93 0.07 2.46
C GLY A 79 -12.07 0.51 3.37
N THR A 80 -12.73 -0.42 4.05
CA THR A 80 -13.84 -0.13 4.96
C THR A 80 -13.37 0.72 6.13
N LEU A 81 -12.27 0.33 6.78
CA LEU A 81 -11.71 1.07 7.92
C LEU A 81 -11.26 2.47 7.52
N ALA A 82 -10.55 2.60 6.39
CA ALA A 82 -10.05 3.89 5.93
C ALA A 82 -11.18 4.82 5.45
N THR A 83 -12.14 4.32 4.66
CA THR A 83 -13.27 5.14 4.19
C THR A 83 -14.18 5.58 5.34
N TRP A 84 -14.36 4.72 6.35
CA TRP A 84 -15.11 5.09 7.55
C TRP A 84 -14.40 6.18 8.34
N ALA A 85 -13.09 6.03 8.58
CA ALA A 85 -12.30 7.06 9.26
C ALA A 85 -12.19 8.37 8.46
N SER A 86 -12.29 8.29 7.12
CA SER A 86 -12.27 9.47 6.25
C SER A 86 -13.42 10.44 6.54
N ILE A 87 -14.58 9.95 6.98
CA ILE A 87 -15.73 10.79 7.34
C ILE A 87 -15.34 11.78 8.44
N GLY A 88 -14.80 11.28 9.55
CA GLY A 88 -14.37 12.12 10.68
C GLY A 88 -13.17 13.02 10.34
N TYR A 89 -12.26 12.52 9.49
CA TYR A 89 -11.11 13.30 9.04
C TYR A 89 -11.52 14.53 8.23
N LEU A 90 -12.37 14.37 7.20
CA LEU A 90 -12.81 15.50 6.36
C LEU A 90 -13.71 16.47 7.11
N ASP A 91 -14.60 15.99 7.96
CA ASP A 91 -15.44 16.86 8.79
C ASP A 91 -14.56 17.74 9.69
N SER A 92 -13.48 17.19 10.25
CA SER A 92 -12.50 17.96 11.02
C SER A 92 -11.73 18.97 10.14
N GLU A 93 -11.23 18.59 8.96
CA GLU A 93 -10.49 19.51 8.09
C GLU A 93 -11.36 20.66 7.56
N LEU A 94 -12.65 20.40 7.28
CA LEU A 94 -13.62 21.43 6.89
C LEU A 94 -13.92 22.39 8.04
N GLN A 95 -14.10 21.88 9.27
CA GLN A 95 -14.36 22.71 10.46
C GLN A 95 -13.20 23.66 10.79
N HIS A 96 -11.96 23.20 10.58
CA HIS A 96 -10.76 24.00 10.86
C HIS A 96 -10.32 24.87 9.66
N GLY A 97 -11.06 24.85 8.55
CA GLY A 97 -10.74 25.65 7.36
C GLY A 97 -9.45 25.22 6.64
N HIS A 98 -8.97 23.99 6.86
CA HIS A 98 -7.79 23.45 6.16
C HIS A 98 -8.11 22.89 4.77
N THR A 99 -9.39 22.76 4.42
CA THR A 99 -9.86 22.20 3.15
C THR A 99 -11.16 22.86 2.73
N ASP A 100 -11.33 23.08 1.43
CA ASP A 100 -12.57 23.61 0.84
C ASP A 100 -13.53 22.50 0.40
N LEU A 101 -14.81 22.83 0.22
CA LEU A 101 -15.84 21.90 -0.29
C LEU A 101 -15.47 21.28 -1.66
N ARG A 102 -14.73 22.02 -2.51
CA ARG A 102 -14.26 21.52 -3.81
C ARG A 102 -13.21 20.42 -3.64
N ASP A 103 -12.29 20.60 -2.71
CA ASP A 103 -11.24 19.62 -2.44
C ASP A 103 -11.79 18.42 -1.65
N ALA A 104 -12.75 18.64 -0.75
CA ALA A 104 -13.51 17.55 -0.12
C ALA A 104 -14.28 16.69 -1.14
N ARG A 105 -14.90 17.31 -2.16
CA ARG A 105 -15.54 16.60 -3.28
C ARG A 105 -14.53 15.74 -4.05
N ARG A 106 -13.36 16.31 -4.40
CA ARG A 106 -12.30 15.59 -5.11
C ARG A 106 -11.81 14.40 -4.29
N TYR A 107 -11.54 14.60 -3.00
CA TYR A 107 -11.15 13.52 -2.09
C TYR A 107 -12.20 12.40 -2.07
N GLY A 108 -13.49 12.77 -1.93
CA GLY A 108 -14.59 11.82 -1.86
C GLY A 108 -14.82 11.02 -3.15
N ALA A 109 -14.43 11.57 -4.30
CA ALA A 109 -14.46 10.83 -5.56
C ALA A 109 -13.19 9.97 -5.77
N LEU A 110 -12.02 10.51 -5.43
CA LEU A 110 -10.74 9.84 -5.65
C LEU A 110 -10.54 8.62 -4.74
N THR A 111 -11.04 8.67 -3.50
CA THR A 111 -10.90 7.55 -2.54
C THR A 111 -11.58 6.26 -3.03
N PRO A 112 -12.87 6.26 -3.42
CA PRO A 112 -13.49 5.06 -4.00
C PRO A 112 -12.97 4.73 -5.41
N ALA A 113 -12.55 5.71 -6.21
CA ALA A 113 -11.88 5.43 -7.49
C ALA A 113 -10.57 4.67 -7.28
N PHE A 114 -9.83 4.99 -6.21
CA PHE A 114 -8.61 4.28 -5.82
C PHE A 114 -8.89 2.82 -5.44
N LEU A 115 -9.97 2.55 -4.69
CA LEU A 115 -10.41 1.19 -4.39
C LEU A 115 -10.77 0.41 -5.66
N SER A 116 -11.49 1.05 -6.59
CA SER A 116 -11.84 0.43 -7.89
C SER A 116 -10.59 0.08 -8.69
N ALA A 117 -9.62 1.00 -8.81
CA ALA A 117 -8.37 0.76 -9.53
C ALA A 117 -7.56 -0.41 -8.93
N MET A 118 -7.49 -0.51 -7.59
CA MET A 118 -6.86 -1.66 -6.93
C MET A 118 -7.62 -2.97 -7.18
N ALA A 119 -8.96 -2.95 -7.18
CA ALA A 119 -9.77 -4.12 -7.52
C ALA A 119 -9.55 -4.58 -8.97
N VAL A 120 -9.46 -3.65 -9.92
CA VAL A 120 -9.13 -3.98 -11.33
C VAL A 120 -7.73 -4.61 -11.43
N ALA A 121 -6.73 -4.04 -10.76
CA ALA A 121 -5.35 -4.58 -10.78
C ALA A 121 -5.27 -6.03 -10.30
N VAL A 122 -6.14 -6.41 -9.35
CA VAL A 122 -6.19 -7.77 -8.79
C VAL A 122 -7.08 -8.70 -9.62
N CYS A 123 -8.18 -8.21 -10.19
CA CYS A 123 -9.15 -9.05 -10.91
C CYS A 123 -8.89 -9.17 -12.41
N ALA A 124 -8.02 -8.33 -12.99
CA ALA A 124 -7.74 -8.40 -14.42
C ALA A 124 -6.94 -9.67 -14.78
N ASN A 125 -7.30 -10.29 -15.91
CA ASN A 125 -6.57 -11.42 -16.48
C ASN A 125 -5.39 -10.98 -17.36
N ASN A 126 -5.54 -9.84 -18.03
CA ASN A 126 -4.56 -9.32 -18.97
C ASN A 126 -3.51 -8.46 -18.25
N ILE A 127 -2.22 -8.77 -18.41
CA ILE A 127 -1.15 -8.06 -17.70
C ILE A 127 -1.01 -6.59 -18.11
N GLY A 128 -1.43 -6.23 -19.34
CA GLY A 128 -1.52 -4.84 -19.78
C GLY A 128 -2.61 -4.07 -19.03
N VAL A 129 -3.77 -4.69 -18.81
CA VAL A 129 -4.85 -4.08 -18.01
C VAL A 129 -4.44 -3.96 -16.54
N ILE A 130 -3.74 -4.96 -15.99
CA ILE A 130 -3.15 -4.88 -14.64
C ILE A 130 -2.20 -3.68 -14.55
N TRP A 131 -1.32 -3.49 -15.55
CA TRP A 131 -0.41 -2.36 -15.61
C TRP A 131 -1.15 -1.02 -15.62
N VAL A 132 -2.16 -0.86 -16.49
CA VAL A 132 -2.98 0.37 -16.55
C VAL A 132 -3.65 0.63 -15.20
N ALA A 133 -4.20 -0.40 -14.57
CA ALA A 133 -4.82 -0.26 -13.26
C ALA A 133 -3.83 0.15 -12.17
N VAL A 134 -2.61 -0.43 -12.16
CA VAL A 134 -1.54 -0.04 -11.24
C VAL A 134 -1.10 1.40 -11.49
N GLU A 135 -1.00 1.87 -12.73
CA GLU A 135 -0.67 3.28 -12.97
C GLU A 135 -1.81 4.24 -12.61
N ALA A 136 -3.06 3.84 -12.85
CA ALA A 136 -4.22 4.58 -12.39
C ALA A 136 -4.20 4.77 -10.87
N THR A 137 -3.75 3.77 -10.10
CA THR A 137 -3.53 3.95 -8.66
C THR A 137 -2.48 5.02 -8.36
N THR A 138 -1.39 5.12 -9.14
CA THR A 138 -0.36 6.18 -8.99
C THR A 138 -0.98 7.56 -9.16
N VAL A 139 -1.72 7.75 -10.25
CA VAL A 139 -2.32 9.04 -10.61
C VAL A 139 -3.33 9.46 -9.55
N ILE A 140 -4.22 8.55 -9.13
CA ILE A 140 -5.24 8.84 -8.11
C ILE A 140 -4.58 9.16 -6.76
N THR A 141 -3.60 8.36 -6.32
CA THR A 141 -2.90 8.59 -5.06
C THR A 141 -2.11 9.89 -5.08
N ALA A 142 -1.54 10.31 -6.21
CA ALA A 142 -0.82 11.59 -6.30
C ALA A 142 -1.72 12.79 -5.92
N PHE A 143 -2.96 12.81 -6.42
CA PHE A 143 -3.93 13.84 -6.04
C PHE A 143 -4.34 13.75 -4.56
N LEU A 144 -4.43 12.54 -4.00
CA LEU A 144 -4.76 12.32 -2.59
C LEU A 144 -3.62 12.73 -1.64
N VAL A 145 -2.36 12.46 -2.00
CA VAL A 145 -1.17 12.89 -1.24
C VAL A 145 -1.01 14.40 -1.30
N GLY A 146 -1.23 14.99 -2.47
CA GLY A 146 -1.15 16.43 -2.73
C GLY A 146 -2.36 17.24 -2.25
N HIS A 147 -3.29 16.63 -1.51
CA HIS A 147 -4.58 17.23 -1.13
C HIS A 147 -4.45 18.62 -0.46
N ARG A 148 -3.49 18.78 0.46
CA ARG A 148 -3.27 20.05 1.19
C ARG A 148 -2.54 21.13 0.39
N ARG A 149 -2.01 20.82 -0.80
CA ARG A 149 -1.27 21.74 -1.70
C ARG A 149 -0.18 22.61 -1.05
N THR A 150 0.38 22.20 0.09
CA THR A 150 1.55 22.87 0.67
C THR A 150 2.79 22.56 -0.18
N ARG A 151 3.83 23.41 -0.08
CA ARG A 151 5.10 23.16 -0.78
C ARG A 151 5.67 21.77 -0.48
N THR A 152 5.61 21.33 0.79
CA THR A 152 6.07 20.01 1.21
C THR A 152 5.20 18.88 0.66
N ALA A 153 3.87 19.05 0.61
CA ALA A 153 2.96 18.07 0.04
C ALA A 153 3.18 17.91 -1.47
N LEU A 154 3.40 19.02 -2.19
CA LEU A 154 3.69 19.00 -3.62
C LEU A 154 5.06 18.37 -3.91
N GLU A 155 6.09 18.67 -3.11
CA GLU A 155 7.40 18.04 -3.25
C GLU A 155 7.31 16.52 -3.04
N ALA A 156 6.63 16.07 -1.99
CA ALA A 156 6.42 14.65 -1.71
C ALA A 156 5.61 13.97 -2.83
N THR A 157 4.57 14.64 -3.33
CA THR A 157 3.75 14.15 -4.46
C THR A 157 4.58 14.04 -5.74
N TRP A 158 5.42 15.03 -6.02
CA TRP A 158 6.30 15.02 -7.20
C TRP A 158 7.33 13.89 -7.13
N LYS A 159 8.01 13.73 -5.99
CA LYS A 159 8.93 12.59 -5.75
C LYS A 159 8.22 11.26 -5.94
N TYR A 160 7.01 11.12 -5.40
CA TYR A 160 6.18 9.93 -5.56
C TYR A 160 5.87 9.62 -7.02
N VAL A 161 5.30 10.59 -7.76
CA VAL A 161 4.92 10.41 -9.16
C VAL A 161 6.16 10.08 -10.01
N VAL A 162 7.25 10.84 -9.87
CA VAL A 162 8.46 10.60 -10.68
C VAL A 162 9.01 9.20 -10.44
N ILE A 163 9.20 8.79 -9.17
CA ILE A 163 9.82 7.50 -8.87
C ILE A 163 8.89 6.34 -9.25
N CYS A 164 7.60 6.43 -8.93
CA CYS A 164 6.64 5.37 -9.24
C CYS A 164 6.31 5.29 -10.74
N SER A 165 6.02 6.39 -11.42
CA SER A 165 5.66 6.37 -12.85
C SER A 165 6.84 5.99 -13.73
N VAL A 166 8.08 6.42 -13.41
CA VAL A 166 9.28 5.94 -14.12
C VAL A 166 9.46 4.44 -13.88
N GLY A 167 9.30 3.96 -12.65
CA GLY A 167 9.32 2.53 -12.35
C GLY A 167 8.25 1.75 -13.14
N ILE A 168 7.02 2.22 -13.15
CA ILE A 168 5.93 1.58 -13.89
C ILE A 168 6.13 1.66 -15.41
N ALA A 169 6.78 2.70 -15.94
CA ALA A 169 7.21 2.74 -17.34
C ALA A 169 8.29 1.68 -17.65
N VAL A 170 9.21 1.42 -16.72
CA VAL A 170 10.17 0.31 -16.84
C VAL A 170 9.45 -1.04 -16.80
N ALA A 171 8.46 -1.21 -15.91
CA ALA A 171 7.62 -2.42 -15.90
C ALA A 171 6.83 -2.58 -17.21
N PHE A 172 6.36 -1.48 -17.82
CA PHE A 172 5.69 -1.50 -19.11
C PHE A 172 6.58 -2.06 -20.20
N LEU A 173 7.85 -1.65 -20.25
CA LEU A 173 8.82 -2.23 -21.19
C LEU A 173 8.97 -3.74 -20.97
N GLY A 174 9.00 -4.20 -19.71
CA GLY A 174 8.96 -5.62 -19.39
C GLY A 174 7.69 -6.34 -19.88
N THR A 175 6.52 -5.71 -19.73
CA THR A 175 5.24 -6.21 -20.27
C THR A 175 5.28 -6.32 -21.80
N VAL A 176 5.86 -5.34 -22.50
CA VAL A 176 6.02 -5.35 -23.96
C VAL A 176 6.98 -6.48 -24.40
N LEU A 177 8.06 -6.72 -23.66
CA LEU A 177 8.97 -7.83 -23.96
C LEU A 177 8.31 -9.20 -23.72
N LEU A 178 7.48 -9.34 -22.68
CA LEU A 178 6.69 -10.55 -22.49
C LEU A 178 5.68 -10.76 -23.63
N TYR A 179 5.03 -9.68 -24.10
CA TYR A 179 4.17 -9.75 -25.28
C TYR A 179 4.95 -10.25 -26.49
N PHE A 180 6.12 -9.66 -26.75
CA PHE A 180 6.99 -10.07 -27.85
C PHE A 180 7.36 -11.56 -27.75
N ALA A 181 7.81 -12.03 -26.58
CA ALA A 181 8.14 -13.42 -26.34
C ALA A 181 6.93 -14.35 -26.56
N ALA A 182 5.75 -13.97 -26.05
CA ALA A 182 4.52 -14.74 -26.20
C ALA A 182 4.10 -14.87 -27.67
N ARG A 183 4.20 -13.79 -28.45
CA ARG A 183 3.89 -13.79 -29.89
C ARG A 183 4.82 -14.71 -30.67
N HIS A 184 6.12 -14.72 -30.34
CA HIS A 184 7.09 -15.63 -30.96
C HIS A 184 6.91 -17.09 -30.53
N ALA A 185 6.35 -17.32 -29.34
CA ALA A 185 5.96 -18.64 -28.87
C ALA A 185 4.62 -19.14 -29.47
N GLY A 186 3.98 -18.37 -30.38
CA GLY A 186 2.76 -18.77 -31.08
C GLY A 186 1.45 -18.27 -30.46
N ALA A 187 1.50 -17.42 -29.43
CA ALA A 187 0.28 -16.88 -28.83
C ALA A 187 -0.46 -15.92 -29.79
N VAL A 188 -1.79 -16.01 -29.81
CA VAL A 188 -2.64 -15.26 -30.76
C VAL A 188 -2.88 -13.83 -30.28
N GLY A 189 -2.39 -12.86 -31.06
CA GLY A 189 -2.77 -11.43 -31.04
C GLY A 189 -3.15 -10.85 -29.67
N ALA A 190 -4.43 -10.47 -29.52
CA ALA A 190 -4.95 -9.72 -28.39
C ALA A 190 -4.92 -10.47 -27.04
N THR A 191 -4.92 -11.80 -27.06
CA THR A 191 -4.92 -12.63 -25.83
C THR A 191 -3.51 -13.04 -25.39
N ALA A 192 -2.47 -12.66 -26.13
CA ALA A 192 -1.08 -13.02 -25.80
C ALA A 192 -0.58 -12.44 -24.45
N LEU A 193 -1.27 -11.43 -23.91
CA LEU A 193 -1.00 -10.85 -22.60
C LEU A 193 -1.91 -11.40 -21.48
N ASP A 194 -2.81 -12.33 -21.80
CA ASP A 194 -3.64 -12.96 -20.79
C ASP A 194 -2.81 -13.94 -19.98
N LEU A 195 -2.93 -13.89 -18.65
CA LEU A 195 -2.15 -14.74 -17.75
C LEU A 195 -2.30 -16.23 -18.06
N GLU A 196 -3.48 -16.67 -18.51
CA GLU A 196 -3.73 -18.07 -18.89
C GLU A 196 -2.96 -18.47 -20.16
N VAL A 197 -2.94 -17.60 -21.15
CA VAL A 197 -2.21 -17.82 -22.41
C VAL A 197 -0.71 -17.81 -22.16
N LEU A 198 -0.22 -16.85 -21.37
CA LEU A 198 1.18 -16.78 -20.96
C LEU A 198 1.61 -18.02 -20.18
N THR A 199 0.77 -18.51 -19.27
CA THR A 199 1.06 -19.72 -18.49
C THR A 199 1.10 -20.96 -19.40
N ALA A 200 0.19 -21.06 -20.37
CA ALA A 200 0.16 -22.19 -21.31
C ALA A 200 1.37 -22.22 -22.25
N HIS A 201 1.90 -21.05 -22.63
CA HIS A 201 3.07 -20.93 -23.52
C HIS A 201 4.39 -20.75 -22.77
N ALA A 202 4.39 -20.76 -21.43
CA ALA A 202 5.53 -20.36 -20.60
C ALA A 202 6.81 -21.15 -20.90
N GLY A 203 6.70 -22.45 -21.19
CA GLY A 203 7.85 -23.30 -21.54
C GLY A 203 8.43 -23.07 -22.94
N HIS A 204 7.73 -22.33 -23.81
CA HIS A 204 8.16 -22.00 -25.17
C HIS A 204 8.62 -20.54 -25.31
N LEU A 205 8.56 -19.74 -24.23
CA LEU A 205 9.03 -18.36 -24.26
C LEU A 205 10.56 -18.35 -24.38
N ASP A 206 11.09 -17.43 -25.20
CA ASP A 206 12.53 -17.25 -25.31
C ASP A 206 13.14 -16.90 -23.92
N PRO A 207 14.10 -17.70 -23.41
CA PRO A 207 14.64 -17.49 -22.07
C PRO A 207 15.40 -16.16 -21.91
N ALA A 208 16.05 -15.65 -22.96
CA ALA A 208 16.83 -14.41 -22.87
C ALA A 208 15.92 -13.19 -22.78
N VAL A 209 14.91 -13.12 -23.65
CA VAL A 209 13.89 -12.05 -23.63
C VAL A 209 13.09 -12.10 -22.34
N THR A 210 12.70 -13.30 -21.89
CA THR A 210 11.91 -13.46 -20.66
C THR A 210 12.72 -13.08 -19.41
N ARG A 211 14.03 -13.33 -19.39
CA ARG A 211 14.91 -12.90 -18.30
C ARG A 211 15.03 -11.38 -18.24
N LEU A 212 15.22 -10.73 -19.39
CA LEU A 212 15.24 -9.26 -19.46
C LEU A 212 13.89 -8.68 -19.02
N ALA A 213 12.79 -9.23 -19.51
CA ALA A 213 11.44 -8.82 -19.12
C ALA A 213 11.22 -8.97 -17.62
N GLY A 214 11.57 -10.12 -17.04
CA GLY A 214 11.45 -10.37 -15.60
C GLY A 214 12.27 -9.41 -14.74
N GLY A 215 13.47 -9.03 -15.20
CA GLY A 215 14.30 -8.03 -14.51
C GLY A 215 13.66 -6.64 -14.52
N LEU A 216 13.14 -6.20 -15.67
CA LEU A 216 12.45 -4.91 -15.81
C LEU A 216 11.16 -4.86 -14.99
N LEU A 217 10.40 -5.95 -14.97
CA LEU A 217 9.18 -6.09 -14.14
C LEU A 217 9.53 -6.00 -12.65
N LEU A 218 10.57 -6.71 -12.20
CA LEU A 218 11.06 -6.65 -10.82
C LEU A 218 11.48 -5.24 -10.42
N ILE A 219 12.25 -4.56 -11.27
CA ILE A 219 12.68 -3.17 -11.04
C ILE A 219 11.47 -2.24 -10.97
N GLY A 220 10.57 -2.33 -11.94
CA GLY A 220 9.44 -1.40 -12.06
C GLY A 220 8.38 -1.55 -10.99
N TYR A 221 7.88 -2.78 -10.76
CA TYR A 221 6.97 -3.03 -9.64
C TYR A 221 7.67 -2.90 -8.29
N GLY A 222 8.98 -3.21 -8.21
CA GLY A 222 9.80 -2.96 -7.02
C GLY A 222 9.83 -1.48 -6.64
N ALA A 223 9.95 -0.57 -7.62
CA ALA A 223 9.87 0.87 -7.38
C ALA A 223 8.50 1.31 -6.86
N LYS A 224 7.41 0.73 -7.38
CA LYS A 224 6.04 0.97 -6.90
C LYS A 224 5.77 0.43 -5.50
N VAL A 225 6.43 -0.66 -5.11
CA VAL A 225 6.36 -1.25 -3.76
C VAL A 225 7.27 -0.50 -2.77
N GLY A 226 8.28 0.22 -3.27
CA GLY A 226 9.27 0.91 -2.44
C GLY A 226 10.42 0.00 -1.99
N LEU A 227 10.78 -1.00 -2.80
CA LEU A 227 11.98 -1.81 -2.59
C LEU A 227 13.25 -0.98 -2.87
N VAL A 228 14.34 -1.31 -2.18
CA VAL A 228 15.65 -0.70 -2.40
C VAL A 228 16.12 -0.99 -3.84
N PRO A 229 16.64 0.01 -4.59
CA PRO A 229 17.03 1.36 -4.15
C PRO A 229 15.95 2.46 -4.28
N PHE A 230 14.76 2.17 -4.80
CA PHE A 230 13.73 3.16 -5.16
C PHE A 230 12.80 3.59 -4.01
N HIS A 231 13.22 3.35 -2.78
CA HIS A 231 12.42 3.48 -1.57
C HIS A 231 12.20 4.94 -1.08
N GLY A 232 12.93 5.91 -1.65
CA GLY A 232 13.01 7.28 -1.15
C GLY A 232 11.70 8.09 -1.17
N TRP A 233 10.69 7.68 -1.96
CA TRP A 233 9.39 8.36 -1.98
C TRP A 233 8.49 7.99 -0.79
N LEU A 234 8.69 6.81 -0.20
CA LEU A 234 7.69 6.17 0.67
C LEU A 234 7.41 6.97 1.94
N ALA A 235 8.47 7.32 2.68
CA ALA A 235 8.34 8.07 3.94
C ALA A 235 7.83 9.50 3.72
N ASP A 236 8.28 10.15 2.65
CA ASP A 236 7.86 11.52 2.30
C ASP A 236 6.37 11.55 1.95
N ALA A 237 5.89 10.64 1.09
CA ALA A 237 4.47 10.55 0.71
C ALA A 237 3.56 10.29 1.92
N HIS A 238 3.91 9.32 2.77
CA HIS A 238 3.13 9.00 3.97
C HIS A 238 3.07 10.14 4.99
N SER A 239 4.15 10.93 5.10
CA SER A 239 4.21 12.07 6.03
C SER A 239 3.21 13.17 5.67
N GLN A 240 2.99 13.40 4.37
CA GLN A 240 2.14 14.47 3.85
C GLN A 240 0.70 14.03 3.61
N ALA A 241 0.47 12.76 3.29
CA ALA A 241 -0.86 12.27 2.99
C ALA A 241 -1.82 12.30 4.21
N PRO A 242 -3.13 12.50 3.96
CA PRO A 242 -4.18 12.26 4.94
C PRO A 242 -4.04 10.88 5.59
N ALA A 243 -4.30 10.76 6.89
CA ALA A 243 -4.11 9.49 7.60
C ALA A 243 -4.91 8.32 7.00
N PRO A 244 -6.18 8.49 6.57
CA PRO A 244 -6.90 7.41 5.89
C PRO A 244 -6.28 7.01 4.54
N VAL A 245 -5.70 7.95 3.81
CA VAL A 245 -4.99 7.67 2.55
C VAL A 245 -3.70 6.91 2.82
N SER A 246 -2.92 7.34 3.81
CA SER A 246 -1.73 6.62 4.26
C SER A 246 -2.04 5.20 4.71
N ALA A 247 -3.19 4.99 5.37
CA ALA A 247 -3.66 3.66 5.74
C ALA A 247 -3.93 2.77 4.51
N LEU A 248 -4.60 3.28 3.47
CA LEU A 248 -4.80 2.54 2.22
C LEU A 248 -3.47 2.26 1.49
N MET A 249 -2.59 3.26 1.43
CA MET A 249 -1.28 3.13 0.76
C MET A 249 -0.42 2.05 1.42
N SER A 250 -0.27 2.10 2.74
CA SER A 250 0.57 1.14 3.48
C SER A 250 -0.11 -0.21 3.59
N GLY A 251 -1.41 -0.21 3.89
CA GLY A 251 -2.13 -1.43 4.20
C GLY A 251 -2.41 -2.33 2.99
N VAL A 252 -2.57 -1.76 1.79
CA VAL A 252 -2.94 -2.57 0.62
C VAL A 252 -2.30 -2.18 -0.70
N LEU A 253 -2.01 -0.90 -0.99
CA LEU A 253 -1.46 -0.50 -2.29
C LEU A 253 -0.14 -1.21 -2.60
N LEU A 254 0.77 -1.27 -1.64
CA LEU A 254 2.07 -1.93 -1.82
C LEU A 254 1.89 -3.44 -2.09
N SER A 255 1.00 -4.09 -1.34
CA SER A 255 0.66 -5.51 -1.52
C SER A 255 0.01 -5.80 -2.88
N VAL A 256 -0.83 -4.89 -3.38
CA VAL A 256 -1.45 -5.01 -4.72
C VAL A 256 -0.38 -4.94 -5.81
N ALA A 257 0.53 -3.97 -5.75
CA ALA A 257 1.64 -3.88 -6.70
C ALA A 257 2.55 -5.13 -6.63
N PHE A 258 2.86 -5.60 -5.43
CA PHE A 258 3.68 -6.80 -5.24
C PHE A 258 2.97 -8.07 -5.73
N SER A 259 1.63 -8.14 -5.65
CA SER A 259 0.85 -9.29 -6.14
C SER A 259 1.08 -9.57 -7.62
N VAL A 260 1.41 -8.54 -8.43
CA VAL A 260 1.72 -8.70 -9.86
C VAL A 260 3.00 -9.51 -10.05
N LEU A 261 4.04 -9.25 -9.24
CA LEU A 261 5.28 -10.03 -9.26
C LEU A 261 5.04 -11.49 -8.86
N ILE A 262 4.19 -11.73 -7.86
CA ILE A 262 3.82 -13.08 -7.44
C ILE A 262 3.13 -13.83 -8.60
N ARG A 263 2.25 -13.16 -9.36
CA ARG A 263 1.55 -13.75 -10.51
C ARG A 263 2.47 -14.07 -11.68
N LEU A 264 3.42 -13.18 -11.98
CA LEU A 264 4.31 -13.31 -13.13
C LEU A 264 5.47 -14.27 -12.86
N ARG A 265 5.83 -14.50 -11.59
CA ARG A 265 6.96 -15.34 -11.23
C ARG A 265 6.89 -16.76 -11.82
N PRO A 266 5.79 -17.54 -11.68
CA PRO A 266 5.73 -18.89 -12.25
C PRO A 266 5.93 -18.92 -13.77
N ILE A 267 5.46 -17.89 -14.48
CA ILE A 267 5.60 -17.77 -15.94
C ILE A 267 7.08 -17.55 -16.31
N ILE A 268 7.75 -16.63 -15.59
CA ILE A 268 9.17 -16.32 -15.82
C ILE A 268 10.07 -17.48 -15.39
N ASP A 269 9.77 -18.13 -14.26
CA ASP A 269 10.53 -19.27 -13.74
C ASP A 269 10.43 -20.48 -14.69
N ALA A 270 9.29 -20.68 -15.37
CA ALA A 270 9.12 -21.74 -16.37
C ALA A 270 10.00 -21.55 -17.61
N ALA A 271 10.23 -20.30 -18.04
CA ALA A 271 11.07 -19.99 -19.20
C ALA A 271 12.57 -19.88 -18.86
N THR A 272 12.90 -19.35 -17.68
CA THR A 272 14.28 -18.94 -17.33
C THR A 272 14.93 -19.79 -16.25
N GLY A 273 14.16 -20.71 -15.64
CA GLY A 273 14.53 -21.43 -14.44
C GLY A 273 14.23 -20.65 -13.15
N PRO A 274 14.13 -21.32 -12.00
CA PRO A 274 13.69 -20.69 -10.74
C PRO A 274 14.73 -19.77 -10.08
N GLY A 275 15.95 -19.70 -10.61
CA GLY A 275 17.07 -19.01 -9.96
C GLY A 275 17.01 -17.49 -10.10
N PHE A 276 16.61 -16.98 -11.26
CA PHE A 276 16.77 -15.56 -11.61
C PHE A 276 15.86 -14.63 -10.80
N LEU A 277 14.54 -14.85 -10.81
CA LEU A 277 13.64 -14.03 -10.00
C LEU A 277 13.82 -14.29 -8.50
N ARG A 278 14.14 -15.53 -8.11
CA ARG A 278 14.42 -15.86 -6.72
C ARG A 278 15.60 -15.07 -6.17
N SER A 279 16.72 -15.01 -6.89
CA SER A 279 17.88 -14.22 -6.45
C SER A 279 17.54 -12.73 -6.41
N GLY A 280 16.87 -12.20 -7.44
CA GLY A 280 16.44 -10.80 -7.47
C GLY A 280 15.55 -10.41 -6.29
N LEU A 281 14.52 -11.21 -6.00
CA LEU A 281 13.61 -11.00 -4.86
C LEU A 281 14.32 -11.14 -3.50
N LEU A 282 15.22 -12.12 -3.35
CA LEU A 282 16.00 -12.27 -2.12
C LEU A 282 16.93 -11.08 -1.89
N THR A 283 17.69 -10.67 -2.91
CA THR A 283 18.64 -9.55 -2.80
C THR A 283 17.89 -8.25 -2.52
N ALA A 284 16.83 -7.95 -3.28
CA ALA A 284 16.03 -6.75 -3.04
C ALA A 284 15.34 -6.78 -1.67
N GLY A 285 14.78 -7.93 -1.27
CA GLY A 285 14.11 -8.12 0.00
C GLY A 285 15.04 -7.94 1.20
N LEU A 286 16.20 -8.62 1.20
CA LEU A 286 17.20 -8.50 2.27
C LEU A 286 17.76 -7.08 2.37
N ALA A 287 18.10 -6.46 1.23
CA ALA A 287 18.55 -5.07 1.21
C ALA A 287 17.48 -4.12 1.76
N THR A 288 16.21 -4.35 1.42
CA THR A 288 15.08 -3.53 1.89
C THR A 288 14.87 -3.67 3.40
N VAL A 289 14.92 -4.90 3.94
CA VAL A 289 14.83 -5.12 5.40
C VAL A 289 15.99 -4.45 6.13
N LEU A 290 17.21 -4.61 5.63
CA LEU A 290 18.40 -4.01 6.22
C LEU A 290 18.30 -2.47 6.26
N ILE A 291 18.00 -1.84 5.12
CA ILE A 291 17.90 -0.38 5.04
C ILE A 291 16.71 0.14 5.87
N ALA A 292 15.56 -0.54 5.84
CA ALA A 292 14.41 -0.15 6.66
C ALA A 292 14.73 -0.21 8.16
N ALA A 293 15.41 -1.26 8.62
CA ALA A 293 15.83 -1.39 10.01
C ALA A 293 16.77 -0.26 10.44
N LEU A 294 17.75 0.11 9.59
CA LEU A 294 18.64 1.24 9.86
C LEU A 294 17.88 2.57 9.92
N LEU A 295 17.00 2.85 8.95
CA LEU A 295 16.21 4.09 8.91
C LEU A 295 15.24 4.23 10.09
N LEU A 296 14.71 3.11 10.60
CA LEU A 296 13.86 3.09 11.80
C LEU A 296 14.58 3.57 13.05
N THR A 297 15.89 3.34 13.18
CA THR A 297 16.66 3.76 14.37
C THR A 297 16.88 5.27 14.46
N VAL A 298 16.91 5.96 13.32
CA VAL A 298 17.22 7.40 13.23
C VAL A 298 15.95 8.25 13.19
N THR A 299 14.82 7.66 12.78
CA THR A 299 13.58 8.39 12.54
C THR A 299 12.79 8.63 13.82
N THR A 300 12.42 9.89 14.07
CA THR A 300 11.62 10.28 15.25
C THR A 300 10.16 10.61 14.91
N ASP A 301 9.83 10.86 13.64
CA ASP A 301 8.46 11.14 13.20
C ASP A 301 7.64 9.85 13.07
N LEU A 302 6.49 9.79 13.74
CA LEU A 302 5.64 8.60 13.80
C LEU A 302 5.18 8.13 12.40
N LYS A 303 4.78 9.04 11.51
CA LYS A 303 4.31 8.66 10.16
C LYS A 303 5.46 8.10 9.33
N ARG A 304 6.65 8.70 9.42
CA ARG A 304 7.85 8.18 8.76
C ARG A 304 8.27 6.82 9.33
N MET A 305 8.20 6.63 10.65
CA MET A 305 8.45 5.31 11.27
C MET A 305 7.48 4.24 10.75
N LEU A 306 6.18 4.56 10.68
CA LEU A 306 5.18 3.63 10.14
C LEU A 306 5.43 3.30 8.67
N ALA A 307 5.89 4.27 7.88
CA ALA A 307 6.29 4.08 6.49
C ALA A 307 7.52 3.16 6.35
N TYR A 308 8.59 3.38 7.12
CA TYR A 308 9.77 2.50 7.09
C TYR A 308 9.49 1.10 7.60
N SER A 309 8.65 0.94 8.62
CA SER A 309 8.19 -0.39 9.01
C SER A 309 7.31 -1.02 7.91
N SER A 310 6.65 -0.24 7.04
CA SER A 310 5.95 -0.82 5.87
C SER A 310 6.93 -1.33 4.82
N MET A 311 8.00 -0.57 4.57
CA MET A 311 9.12 -0.99 3.72
C MET A 311 9.74 -2.30 4.21
N GLU A 312 10.00 -2.43 5.51
CA GLU A 312 10.51 -3.65 6.13
C GLU A 312 9.59 -4.86 5.85
N ASN A 313 8.27 -4.71 6.06
CA ASN A 313 7.30 -5.77 5.81
C ASN A 313 7.24 -6.15 4.32
N MET A 314 7.33 -5.18 3.40
CA MET A 314 7.42 -5.48 1.96
C MET A 314 8.71 -6.24 1.61
N GLY A 315 9.82 -5.95 2.30
CA GLY A 315 11.06 -6.73 2.19
C GLY A 315 10.88 -8.18 2.68
N LEU A 316 10.18 -8.40 3.80
CA LEU A 316 9.84 -9.75 4.29
C LEU A 316 8.93 -10.50 3.32
N ILE A 317 7.93 -9.82 2.75
CA ILE A 317 7.06 -10.35 1.70
C ILE A 317 7.90 -10.76 0.48
N ALA A 318 8.89 -9.96 0.07
CA ALA A 318 9.79 -10.30 -1.03
C ALA A 318 10.63 -11.55 -0.74
N ILE A 319 11.15 -11.70 0.48
CA ILE A 319 11.92 -12.88 0.91
C ILE A 319 11.03 -14.13 0.90
N ALA A 320 9.82 -14.04 1.46
CA ALA A 320 8.85 -15.14 1.45
C ALA A 320 8.43 -15.50 0.01
N ALA A 321 8.23 -14.49 -0.84
CA ALA A 321 7.90 -14.67 -2.24
C ALA A 321 9.03 -15.35 -2.99
N ALA A 322 10.29 -15.12 -2.64
CA ALA A 322 11.43 -15.77 -3.28
C ALA A 322 11.52 -17.27 -2.94
N ALA A 323 11.15 -17.66 -1.71
CA ALA A 323 11.12 -19.07 -1.32
C ALA A 323 10.16 -19.90 -2.19
N GLY A 324 8.99 -19.36 -2.54
CA GLY A 324 8.08 -19.93 -3.56
C GLY A 324 7.40 -21.25 -3.22
N THR A 325 7.64 -21.80 -2.04
CA THR A 325 6.94 -23.03 -1.60
C THR A 325 5.48 -22.72 -1.32
N LYS A 326 4.60 -23.73 -1.41
CA LYS A 326 3.17 -23.57 -1.09
C LYS A 326 2.96 -22.98 0.31
N LEU A 327 3.75 -23.45 1.28
CA LEU A 327 3.73 -22.94 2.66
C LEU A 327 4.21 -21.48 2.75
N ALA A 328 5.28 -21.12 2.03
CA ALA A 328 5.78 -19.75 2.00
C ALA A 328 4.77 -18.77 1.39
N ILE A 329 4.09 -19.16 0.31
CA ILE A 329 3.02 -18.35 -0.30
C ILE A 329 1.83 -18.20 0.65
N ALA A 330 1.42 -19.28 1.35
CA ALA A 330 0.35 -19.19 2.34
C ALA A 330 0.71 -18.26 3.51
N ALA A 331 1.94 -18.37 4.04
CA ALA A 331 2.46 -17.51 5.09
C ALA A 331 2.55 -16.04 4.62
N LEU A 332 2.98 -15.81 3.38
CA LEU A 332 3.02 -14.48 2.76
C LEU A 332 1.62 -13.86 2.70
N LEU A 333 0.62 -14.61 2.23
CA LEU A 333 -0.76 -14.13 2.13
C LEU A 333 -1.37 -13.78 3.50
N LEU A 334 -1.09 -14.61 4.51
CA LEU A 334 -1.49 -14.32 5.89
C LEU A 334 -0.77 -13.07 6.43
N HIS A 335 0.52 -12.93 6.13
CA HIS A 335 1.30 -11.76 6.51
C HIS A 335 0.77 -10.48 5.85
N VAL A 336 0.41 -10.51 4.56
CA VAL A 336 -0.23 -9.38 3.87
C VAL A 336 -1.53 -8.96 4.56
N LEU A 337 -2.37 -9.91 4.98
CA LEU A 337 -3.59 -9.62 5.70
C LEU A 337 -3.33 -8.99 7.07
N ALA A 338 -2.44 -9.60 7.86
CA ALA A 338 -2.06 -9.09 9.19
C ALA A 338 -1.43 -7.70 9.11
N HIS A 339 -0.53 -7.51 8.15
CA HIS A 339 0.11 -6.23 7.84
C HIS A 339 -0.93 -5.17 7.46
N GLY A 340 -1.84 -5.51 6.55
CA GLY A 340 -2.86 -4.59 6.07
C GLY A 340 -3.75 -4.05 7.19
N ILE A 341 -4.26 -4.94 8.03
CA ILE A 341 -5.09 -4.57 9.19
C ILE A 341 -4.26 -3.78 10.20
N GLY A 342 -3.08 -4.29 10.59
CA GLY A 342 -2.23 -3.67 11.60
C GLY A 342 -1.78 -2.26 11.22
N LYS A 343 -1.31 -2.06 9.99
CA LYS A 343 -0.92 -0.72 9.50
C LYS A 343 -2.07 0.24 9.42
N THR A 344 -3.23 -0.23 8.95
CA THR A 344 -4.43 0.60 8.88
C THR A 344 -4.79 1.14 10.26
N VAL A 345 -4.87 0.27 11.26
CA VAL A 345 -5.17 0.67 12.64
C VAL A 345 -4.11 1.63 13.18
N LEU A 346 -2.82 1.38 12.95
CA LEU A 346 -1.73 2.23 13.44
C LEU A 346 -1.74 3.64 12.81
N PHE A 347 -1.99 3.75 11.49
CA PHE A 347 -2.07 5.05 10.82
C PHE A 347 -3.28 5.87 11.29
N LEU A 348 -4.44 5.21 11.49
CA LEU A 348 -5.66 5.86 11.98
C LEU A 348 -5.53 6.28 13.45
N ALA A 349 -4.94 5.43 14.30
CA ALA A 349 -4.67 5.75 15.70
C ALA A 349 -3.62 6.87 15.85
N GLY A 350 -2.58 6.85 15.02
CA GLY A 350 -1.53 7.87 15.01
C GLY A 350 -2.05 9.27 14.69
N ASP A 351 -3.09 9.37 13.86
CA ASP A 351 -3.76 10.65 13.57
C ASP A 351 -4.51 11.21 14.78
N SER A 352 -5.18 10.33 15.53
CA SER A 352 -5.93 10.69 16.74
C SER A 352 -5.01 11.15 17.89
N CYS A 353 -3.78 10.63 17.94
CA CYS A 353 -2.77 11.01 18.92
C CYS A 353 -1.98 12.26 18.55
N ARG A 354 -2.19 12.84 17.36
CA ARG A 354 -1.51 14.09 16.99
C ARG A 354 -2.07 15.22 17.87
N PRO A 355 -1.22 15.93 18.64
CA PRO A 355 -1.71 17.03 19.46
C PRO A 355 -2.44 18.03 18.56
N ARG A 356 -3.72 18.26 18.87
CA ARG A 356 -4.64 19.18 18.16
C ARG A 356 -4.23 20.66 18.25
N THR A 357 -3.04 20.94 18.78
CA THR A 357 -2.53 22.28 19.01
C THR A 357 -1.30 22.51 18.15
N THR A 358 -1.44 23.42 17.19
CA THR A 358 -0.34 24.25 16.69
C THR A 358 0.33 24.92 17.89
N LEU A 359 1.42 24.35 18.38
CA LEU A 359 2.52 25.08 19.01
C LEU A 359 3.77 24.20 18.93
N ARG A 360 4.63 24.56 17.98
CA ARG A 360 5.99 24.09 17.86
C ARG A 360 6.76 24.58 19.07
N ARG A 361 6.96 23.74 20.10
CA ARG A 361 8.24 23.60 20.85
C ARG A 361 8.15 22.69 22.08
N SER A 362 9.28 22.02 22.26
CA SER A 362 9.83 21.45 23.49
C SER A 362 9.40 20.04 23.87
N ALA A 363 10.42 19.22 24.06
CA ALA A 363 10.35 17.86 24.51
C ALA A 363 9.67 17.77 25.89
N ARG A 364 8.55 17.06 25.97
CA ARG A 364 8.10 16.37 27.18
C ARG A 364 7.17 15.23 26.76
N SER A 365 7.40 14.08 27.36
CA SER A 365 6.79 12.78 27.01
C SER A 365 5.26 12.83 27.00
N PRO A 366 4.57 12.08 26.12
CA PRO A 366 3.14 11.95 26.23
C PRO A 366 2.78 10.80 27.18
N ARG A 367 2.16 11.13 28.32
CA ARG A 367 1.21 10.21 28.95
C ARG A 367 -0.04 10.17 28.06
N CYS A 368 -0.04 9.27 27.07
CA CYS A 368 -1.17 9.02 26.19
C CYS A 368 -2.04 7.88 26.74
N CYS A 369 -2.91 8.20 27.70
CA CYS A 369 -4.06 7.36 28.07
C CYS A 369 -5.19 8.27 28.59
N ARG A 370 -5.91 8.93 27.69
CA ARG A 370 -7.30 9.33 27.94
C ARG A 370 -8.10 8.90 26.72
N GLY A 371 -8.97 7.91 26.90
CA GLY A 371 -9.89 7.44 25.87
C GLY A 371 -10.90 8.53 25.47
N PRO A 372 -11.70 8.30 24.41
CA PRO A 372 -12.69 9.26 23.95
C PRO A 372 -13.75 9.45 25.04
N GLY A 373 -13.93 10.69 25.50
CA GLY A 373 -15.01 11.05 26.41
C GLY A 373 -16.36 10.87 25.71
N TRP A 374 -17.10 9.86 26.11
CA TRP A 374 -18.53 9.75 25.83
C TRP A 374 -19.26 10.84 26.62
N SER A 375 -20.05 11.64 25.92
CA SER A 375 -20.93 12.64 26.50
C SER A 375 -22.13 11.96 27.16
N GLY A 376 -22.17 11.96 28.49
CA GLY A 376 -23.38 11.62 29.25
C GLY A 376 -23.08 11.02 30.62
N GLY A 377 -23.29 11.81 31.68
CA GLY A 377 -23.31 11.31 33.06
C GLY A 377 -22.21 11.88 33.95
N ARG A 378 -22.56 12.85 34.79
CA ARG A 378 -21.77 13.25 35.96
C ARG A 378 -21.88 12.15 37.01
N SER A 379 -20.75 11.66 37.50
CA SER A 379 -20.59 11.24 38.91
C SER A 379 -19.10 11.08 39.26
N PRO A 380 -18.65 11.47 40.46
CA PRO A 380 -17.26 11.34 40.88
C PRO A 380 -17.06 10.09 41.75
N SER A 381 -16.05 9.26 41.43
CA SER A 381 -15.24 8.48 42.39
C SER A 381 -14.53 7.30 41.71
N ALA A 382 -13.47 6.83 42.37
CA ALA A 382 -12.69 5.62 42.12
C ALA A 382 -11.60 5.67 41.02
N SER A 383 -10.46 6.23 41.42
CA SER A 383 -9.15 5.86 40.89
C SER A 383 -8.78 4.43 41.34
N LEU A 384 -8.72 3.48 40.41
CA LEU A 384 -8.08 2.18 40.58
C LEU A 384 -6.92 2.07 39.56
N PRO A 385 -5.70 1.70 39.99
CA PRO A 385 -4.57 1.55 39.08
C PRO A 385 -4.63 0.20 38.35
N CYS A 386 -4.74 0.21 37.03
CA CYS A 386 -4.50 -0.99 36.22
C CYS A 386 -3.00 -1.28 36.16
N SER A 387 -2.52 -2.09 37.10
CA SER A 387 -1.29 -2.87 36.99
C SER A 387 -1.50 -4.00 35.97
N GLY A 388 -1.09 -3.79 34.72
CA GLY A 388 -1.25 -4.83 33.68
C GLY A 388 -0.53 -4.61 32.36
N CYS A 389 0.25 -3.54 32.19
CA CYS A 389 1.10 -3.33 31.02
C CYS A 389 2.57 -3.30 31.45
N ARG A 390 3.14 -4.47 31.75
CA ARG A 390 4.59 -4.70 31.74
C ARG A 390 4.96 -5.39 30.43
N LEU A 391 5.19 -4.59 29.40
CA LEU A 391 6.24 -4.90 28.44
C LEU A 391 7.49 -4.18 28.94
N SER A 392 8.50 -4.94 29.34
CA SER A 392 9.79 -4.43 29.83
C SER A 392 10.93 -5.15 29.10
N PRO A 393 12.14 -4.57 28.98
CA PRO A 393 12.40 -3.16 28.69
C PRO A 393 13.55 -2.97 27.67
N CYS A 394 13.43 -1.99 26.77
CA CYS A 394 14.58 -1.20 26.34
C CYS A 394 14.40 0.19 26.94
N SER A 395 14.90 0.38 28.16
CA SER A 395 14.88 1.67 28.85
C SER A 395 16.04 2.53 28.33
N PRO A 396 15.80 3.74 27.79
CA PRO A 396 16.86 4.67 27.42
C PRO A 396 17.61 5.28 28.61
N ALA A 397 17.26 4.88 29.85
CA ALA A 397 17.82 5.46 31.07
C ALA A 397 19.21 4.90 31.45
N ARG A 398 19.68 3.81 30.82
CA ARG A 398 20.98 3.18 31.15
C ARG A 398 22.17 3.75 30.36
N TRP A 399 21.94 4.56 29.33
CA TRP A 399 23.00 5.17 28.51
C TRP A 399 23.26 6.66 28.80
N ARG A 400 22.50 7.28 29.71
CA ARG A 400 22.69 8.68 30.12
C ARG A 400 23.72 8.87 31.25
N SER A 401 24.36 7.80 31.72
CA SER A 401 25.37 7.86 32.78
C SER A 401 26.82 7.80 32.28
N LEU A 402 27.05 7.80 30.95
CA LEU A 402 28.40 7.74 30.37
C LEU A 402 28.81 8.98 29.57
N ASP A 403 28.00 10.04 29.57
CA ASP A 403 28.23 11.24 28.74
C ASP A 403 28.47 12.51 29.59
N ARG A 404 29.26 12.34 30.66
CA ARG A 404 29.77 13.46 31.48
C ARG A 404 31.28 13.34 31.67
N SER A 405 32.01 13.66 30.61
CA SER A 405 33.39 14.14 30.71
C SER A 405 33.61 15.19 29.61
N PRO A 406 33.99 16.44 29.96
CA PRO A 406 34.21 17.47 28.97
C PRO A 406 35.58 17.29 28.32
N VAL A 407 35.63 17.22 26.99
CA VAL A 407 36.88 17.41 26.22
C VAL A 407 36.80 18.77 25.54
N PRO A 408 37.71 19.71 25.84
CA PRO A 408 37.71 21.06 25.28
C PRO A 408 38.47 21.13 23.95
N GLY A 409 37.95 21.93 23.01
CA GLY A 409 38.70 22.41 21.85
C GLY A 409 38.15 21.96 20.50
N PHE A 410 37.49 22.89 19.78
CA PHE A 410 37.62 23.23 18.36
C PHE A 410 36.30 23.85 17.84
N PRO A 411 36.31 25.12 17.38
CA PRO A 411 35.10 25.80 16.92
C PRO A 411 34.81 25.51 15.45
N GLY A 412 33.54 25.18 15.18
CA GLY A 412 32.81 25.62 14.00
C GLY A 412 33.14 24.95 12.66
N TYR A 413 32.38 23.90 12.30
CA TYR A 413 31.84 23.75 10.95
C TYR A 413 30.49 23.02 11.03
N SER A 414 29.45 23.69 10.53
CA SER A 414 28.07 23.23 10.50
C SER A 414 27.86 22.27 9.31
N ALA A 415 27.52 21.02 9.60
CA ALA A 415 26.99 20.06 8.64
C ALA A 415 25.45 20.10 8.62
N SER A 416 24.85 21.29 8.48
CA SER A 416 23.41 21.48 8.32
C SER A 416 23.05 21.90 6.89
N ARG A 417 23.46 21.10 5.91
CA ARG A 417 22.83 21.00 4.59
C ARG A 417 22.92 19.53 4.23
N TRP A 418 21.81 18.94 3.80
CA TRP A 418 21.60 17.51 3.54
C TRP A 418 21.25 16.67 4.77
N CYS A 419 19.97 16.69 5.14
CA CYS A 419 19.20 15.55 5.69
C CYS A 419 17.71 15.90 5.70
#